data_AF-A0A7V6Y790-F1
#
_entry.id   AF-A0A7V6Y790-F1
#
_cell.length_a   1.000
_cell.length_b   1.000
_cell.length_c   1.000
_cell.angle_alpha   90.00
_cell.angle_beta   90.00
_cell.angle_gamma   90.00
#
_symmetry.space_group_name_H-M   'P 1'
#
loop_
_entity.id
_entity.type
_entity.pdbx_description
1 polymer ?
#
loop_
_entity_poly.entity_id
_entity_poly.type
_entity_poly.pdbx_seq_one_letter_code
_entity_poly.pdbx_strand_id
1 'polypeptide(L)' 'TNIKIHPHMFRHHFAIQILNTPNADINTVQLLLGHESIESSAIYLKVRQEDLEESINAISDY' A
#
# COMPACT_ATOMS: atom_id res chain seq x y z
N THR A 1 18.69 13.55 -15.02
CA THR A 1 17.45 13.29 -14.27
C THR A 1 17.79 13.12 -12.80
N ASN A 2 17.59 14.15 -11.96
CA ASN A 2 17.87 14.07 -10.53
C ASN A 2 16.60 13.66 -9.78
N ILE A 3 16.18 12.39 -9.94
CA ILE A 3 15.04 11.84 -9.21
C ILE A 3 15.56 11.50 -7.81
N LYS A 4 15.09 12.22 -6.79
CA LYS A 4 15.39 11.91 -5.39
C LYS A 4 14.62 10.64 -5.00
N ILE A 5 15.24 9.49 -5.23
CA ILE A 5 14.71 8.19 -4.81
C ILE A 5 14.95 8.06 -3.31
N HIS A 6 13.85 8.00 -2.55
CA HIS A 6 13.91 7.73 -1.11
C HIS A 6 13.64 6.24 -0.87
N PRO A 7 14.48 5.52 -0.10
CA PRO A 7 14.27 4.10 0.21
C PRO A 7 12.87 3.79 0.78
N HIS A 8 12.29 4.73 1.53
CA HIS A 8 10.93 4.61 2.05
C HIS A 8 9.85 4.56 0.95
N MET A 9 10.06 5.23 -0.19
CA MET A 9 9.12 5.18 -1.32
C MET A 9 9.13 3.81 -1.99
N PHE A 10 10.28 3.16 -2.07
CA PHE A 10 10.36 1.77 -2.55
C PHE A 10 9.62 0.82 -1.62
N ARG A 11 9.85 0.94 -0.30
CA ARG A 11 9.13 0.15 0.72
C ARG A 11 7.62 0.34 0.63
N HIS A 12 7.19 1.59 0.46
CA HIS A 12 5.78 1.94 0.34
C HIS A 12 5.16 1.35 -0.94
N HIS A 13 5.80 1.56 -2.09
CA HIS A 13 5.34 1.01 -3.36
C HIS A 13 5.24 -0.52 -3.32
N PHE A 14 6.24 -1.19 -2.74
CA PHE A 14 6.24 -2.64 -2.58
C PHE A 14 5.07 -3.13 -1.69
N ALA A 15 4.80 -2.45 -0.58
CA ALA A 15 3.69 -2.78 0.33
C ALA A 15 2.32 -2.65 -0.35
N ILE A 16 2.10 -1.55 -1.07
CA ILE A 16 0.85 -1.29 -1.79
C ILE A 16 0.63 -2.31 -2.90
N GLN A 17 1.66 -2.64 -3.68
CA GLN A 17 1.58 -3.67 -4.71
C GLN A 17 1.16 -5.03 -4.15
N ILE A 18 1.70 -5.43 -2.98
CA ILE A 18 1.26 -6.66 -2.31
C ILE A 18 -0.22 -6.56 -1.94
N LEU A 19 -0.67 -5.47 -1.31
CA LEU A 19 -2.08 -5.33 -0.88
C LEU A 19 -3.08 -5.28 -2.03
N ASN A 20 -2.63 -4.87 -3.22
CA ASN A 20 -3.46 -4.82 -4.42
C ASN A 20 -3.54 -6.18 -5.13
N THR A 21 -2.79 -7.19 -4.70
CA THR A 21 -2.95 -8.56 -5.23
C THR A 21 -4.21 -9.25 -4.68
N PRO A 22 -4.86 -10.13 -5.48
CA PRO A 22 -6.01 -10.90 -5.01
C PRO A 22 -5.64 -11.74 -3.78
N ASN A 23 -6.52 -11.74 -2.77
CA ASN A 23 -6.31 -12.44 -1.49
C ASN A 23 -5.12 -11.95 -0.65
N ALA A 24 -4.64 -10.72 -0.90
CA ALA A 24 -3.60 -10.14 -0.08
C ALA A 24 -4.10 -9.83 1.34
N ASP A 25 -3.33 -10.31 2.32
CA ASP A 25 -3.52 -10.06 3.75
C ASP A 25 -2.43 -9.13 4.29
N ILE A 26 -2.77 -8.32 5.30
CA ILE A 26 -1.84 -7.40 5.95
C ILE A 26 -0.70 -8.13 6.65
N ASN A 27 -0.94 -9.37 7.12
CA ASN A 27 0.10 -10.23 7.70
C ASN A 27 1.18 -10.59 6.66
N THR A 28 0.80 -10.75 5.38
CA THR A 28 1.73 -11.00 4.27
C THR A 28 2.65 -9.80 4.06
N VAL A 29 2.10 -8.58 4.09
CA VAL A 29 2.90 -7.35 3.99
C VAL A 29 3.85 -7.21 5.16
N GLN A 30 3.36 -7.47 6.38
CA GLN A 30 4.19 -7.41 7.58
C GLN A 30 5.38 -8.37 7.50
N LEU A 31 5.13 -9.63 7.13
CA LEU A 31 6.17 -10.66 7.00
C LEU A 31 7.20 -10.28 5.93
N LEU A 32 6.74 -9.82 4.76
CA LEU A 32 7.62 -9.46 3.64
C LEU A 32 8.44 -8.20 3.89
N LEU A 33 7.97 -7.30 4.75
CA LEU A 33 8.69 -6.09 5.15
C LEU A 33 9.55 -6.26 6.40
N GLY A 34 9.44 -7.41 7.09
CA GLY A 34 10.15 -7.66 8.34
C GLY A 34 9.72 -6.72 9.48
N HIS A 35 8.45 -6.31 9.49
CA HIS A 35 7.93 -5.40 10.50
C HIS A 35 7.66 -6.13 11.83
N GLU A 36 8.31 -5.68 12.91
CA GLU A 36 8.16 -6.26 14.26
C GLU A 36 6.75 -6.10 14.83
N SER A 37 5.98 -5.12 14.34
CA SER A 37 4.59 -4.86 14.77
C SER A 37 3.66 -4.65 13.58
N ILE A 38 2.44 -5.20 13.68
CA ILE A 38 1.32 -4.98 12.74
C ILE A 38 0.99 -3.50 12.61
N GLU A 39 1.14 -2.73 13.69
CA GLU A 39 0.83 -1.29 13.73
C GLU A 39 1.61 -0.50 12.67
N SER A 40 2.87 -0.89 12.43
CA SER A 40 3.71 -0.27 11.40
C SER A 40 3.29 -0.62 9.96
N SER A 41 2.59 -1.74 9.77
CA SER A 41 2.01 -2.14 8.48
C SER A 41 0.60 -1.58 8.27
N ALA A 42 -0.15 -1.32 9.35
CA ALA A 42 -1.54 -0.84 9.29
C ALA A 42 -1.71 0.46 8.52
N ILE A 43 -0.66 1.29 8.42
CA ILE A 43 -0.64 2.49 7.59
C ILE A 43 -1.02 2.21 6.12
N TYR A 44 -0.70 1.03 5.59
CA TYR A 44 -1.00 0.67 4.21
C TYR A 44 -2.45 0.26 3.99
N LEU A 45 -3.19 -0.12 5.05
CA LEU A 45 -4.62 -0.42 4.94
C LEU A 45 -5.44 0.85 4.65
N LYS A 46 -5.06 1.96 5.30
CA LYS A 46 -5.70 3.26 5.07
C LYS A 46 -5.53 3.73 3.62
N VAL A 47 -4.33 3.61 3.07
CA VAL A 47 -4.04 3.98 1.67
C VAL A 47 -4.89 3.17 0.70
N ARG A 48 -5.01 1.85 0.90
CA ARG A 48 -5.86 1.00 0.03
C ARG A 48 -7.34 1.42 0.06
N GLN A 49 -7.85 1.91 1.18
CA GLN A 49 -9.22 2.40 1.28
C GLN A 49 -9.38 3.71 0.49
N GLU A 50 -8.44 4.65 0.63
CA GLU A 50 -8.44 5.92 -0.11
C GLU A 50 -8.38 5.68 -1.63
N ASP A 51 -7.50 4.77 -2.08
CA ASP A 51 -7.37 4.38 -3.49
C ASP A 51 -8.68 3.78 -4.05
N LEU A 52 -9.40 2.99 -3.22
CA LEU A 52 -10.68 2.38 -3.60
C LEU A 52 -11.79 3.43 -3.70
N GLU A 53 -11.87 4.35 -2.74
CA GLU A 53 -12.83 5.45 -2.74
C GLU A 53 -12.62 6.35 -3.96
N GLU A 54 -11.37 6.70 -4.29
CA GLU A 54 -11.03 7.44 -5.51
C GLU A 54 -11.45 6.68 -6.77
N SER A 55 -11.16 5.38 -6.85
CA SER A 55 -11.53 4.53 -7.99
C SER A 55 -13.05 4.43 -8.18
N ILE A 56 -13.82 4.35 -7.10
CA ILE A 56 -15.29 4.32 -7.14
C ILE A 56 -15.85 5.66 -7.61
N ASN A 57 -15.34 6.78 -7.07
CA ASN A 57 -15.78 8.13 -7.45
C ASN A 57 -15.51 8.40 -8.94
N ALA A 58 -14.33 8.01 -9.44
CA ALA A 58 -13.99 8.15 -10.85
C ALA A 58 -14.93 7.40 -11.80
N ILE A 59 -15.51 6.27 -11.35
CA ILE A 59 -16.54 5.54 -12.11
C ILE A 59 -17.90 6.24 -12.02
N SER A 60 -18.24 6.80 -10.86
CA SER A 60 -19.53 7.48 -10.63
C SER A 60 -19.65 8.83 -11.37
N ASP A 61 -18.52 9.45 -11.72
CA ASP A 61 -18.47 10.72 -12.44
C ASP A 61 -18.66 10.57 -13.97
N TYR A 62 -18.97 9.35 -14.46
CA TYR A 62 -19.19 9.01 -15.87
C TYR A 62 -20.65 8.60 -16.14
#